data_AF-A0A2V8X428-F1
#
_entry.id   AF-A0A2V8X428-F1
#
_cell.length_a   1.000
_cell.length_b   1.000
_cell.length_c   1.000
_cell.angle_alpha   90.00
_cell.angle_beta   90.00
_cell.angle_gamma   90.00
#
_symmetry.space_group_name_H-M   'P 1'
#
loop_
_entity.id
_entity.type
_entity.pdbx_description
1 polymer ?
#
loop_
_entity_poly.entity_id
_entity_poly.type
_entity_poly.pdbx_seq_one_letter_code
_entity_poly.pdbx_strand_id
1 'polypeptide(L)'
;MSRIPVAFPVSVLLLTLSIPCAGQSLVEGPEKPVAPRVAQSQPQTPVDSSVIVVKPELTQEQLADLYMARKDYREAAQVYKRLTDQNPQNPVYLNKLGIALHQQAA
;
A
#
# COMPACT_ATOMS: atom_id res chain seq x y z
N MET A 1 51.25 3.85 -16.88
CA MET A 1 50.15 4.85 -16.96
C MET A 1 49.85 5.12 -18.41
N SER A 2 48.67 4.75 -18.90
CA SER A 2 48.17 5.17 -20.22
C SER A 2 46.65 5.26 -20.13
N ARG A 3 46.09 6.44 -20.40
CA ARG A 3 44.64 6.71 -20.39
C ARG A 3 44.22 7.06 -21.81
N ILE A 4 43.31 6.28 -22.37
CA ILE A 4 42.65 6.60 -23.63
C ILE A 4 41.18 6.89 -23.30
N PRO A 5 40.65 8.06 -23.68
CA PRO A 5 39.30 8.48 -23.32
C PRO A 5 38.25 7.72 -24.13
N VAL A 6 37.24 7.21 -23.43
CA VAL A 6 36.07 6.57 -24.01
C VAL A 6 35.11 7.66 -24.49
N ALA A 7 34.91 7.76 -25.81
CA ALA A 7 33.91 8.63 -26.42
C ALA A 7 32.61 7.84 -26.58
N PHE A 8 31.65 8.02 -25.66
CA PHE A 8 30.28 7.52 -25.82
C PHE A 8 29.45 8.59 -26.56
N PRO A 9 28.89 8.32 -27.75
CA PRO A 9 27.93 9.21 -28.36
C PRO A 9 26.62 9.16 -27.56
N VAL A 10 26.28 10.30 -26.97
CA VAL A 10 24.98 10.59 -26.36
C VAL A 10 23.93 10.59 -27.47
N SER A 11 23.32 9.42 -27.72
CA SER A 11 22.15 9.32 -28.60
C SER A 11 20.91 9.76 -27.84
N VAL A 12 20.46 10.97 -28.18
CA VAL A 12 19.27 11.66 -27.71
C VAL A 12 18.02 10.81 -27.98
N LEU A 13 17.41 10.27 -26.91
CA LEU A 13 16.12 9.59 -26.95
C LEU A 13 15.00 10.63 -26.75
N LEU A 14 14.46 11.19 -27.83
CA LEU A 14 13.23 11.98 -27.79
C LEU A 14 12.04 11.07 -28.09
N LEU A 15 11.48 10.46 -27.04
CA LEU A 15 10.20 9.74 -27.11
C LEU A 15 9.08 10.72 -26.74
N THR A 16 8.40 11.28 -27.73
CA THR A 16 7.21 12.13 -27.53
C THR A 16 6.00 11.26 -27.19
N LEU A 17 5.67 11.15 -25.90
CA LEU A 17 4.44 10.52 -25.42
C LEU A 17 3.31 11.56 -25.39
N SER A 18 2.50 11.57 -26.45
CA SER A 18 1.20 12.26 -26.47
C SER A 18 0.20 11.45 -25.64
N ILE A 19 -0.16 11.94 -24.45
CA ILE A 19 -1.22 11.36 -23.63
C ILE A 19 -2.55 12.06 -23.99
N PRO A 20 -3.53 11.39 -24.61
CA PRO A 20 -4.88 11.92 -24.71
C PRO A 20 -5.57 11.83 -23.34
N CYS A 21 -5.92 13.00 -22.81
CA CYS A 21 -6.76 13.16 -21.63
C CYS A 21 -8.21 12.75 -21.98
N ALA A 22 -8.60 11.53 -21.64
CA ALA A 22 -9.99 11.10 -21.67
C ALA A 22 -10.54 11.15 -20.23
N GLY A 23 -11.11 12.30 -19.87
CA GLY A 23 -11.86 12.47 -18.63
C GLY A 23 -13.12 11.60 -18.67
N GLN A 24 -13.16 10.59 -17.80
CA GLN A 24 -14.38 9.82 -17.55
C GLN A 24 -15.27 10.61 -16.60
N SER A 25 -16.27 11.29 -17.16
CA SER A 25 -17.37 11.86 -16.38
C SER A 25 -18.35 10.75 -16.02
N LEU A 26 -18.60 10.61 -14.73
CA LEU A 26 -19.50 9.66 -14.10
C LEU A 26 -20.90 9.72 -14.71
N VAL A 27 -21.41 8.57 -15.16
CA VAL A 27 -22.85 8.36 -15.36
C VAL A 27 -23.45 8.15 -13.96
N GLU A 28 -23.97 9.24 -13.40
CA GLU A 28 -24.85 9.23 -12.22
C GLU A 28 -26.19 8.61 -12.67
N GLY A 29 -26.39 7.32 -12.39
CA GLY A 29 -27.69 6.68 -12.57
C GLY A 29 -28.70 7.20 -11.53
N PRO A 30 -30.01 7.28 -11.85
CA PRO A 30 -30.99 7.82 -10.92
C PRO A 30 -31.27 6.81 -9.81
N GLU A 31 -30.67 7.00 -8.64
CA GLU A 31 -31.02 6.26 -7.43
C GLU A 31 -32.45 6.64 -6.99
N LYS A 32 -33.33 5.66 -6.99
CA LYS A 32 -34.72 5.77 -6.53
C LYS A 32 -34.73 6.06 -5.02
N PRO A 33 -35.67 6.88 -4.49
CA PRO A 33 -35.63 7.28 -3.09
C PRO A 33 -36.01 6.10 -2.19
N VAL A 34 -35.11 5.65 -1.32
CA VAL A 34 -35.42 4.73 -0.23
C VAL A 34 -35.88 5.56 0.97
N ALA A 35 -37.15 5.41 1.33
CA ALA A 35 -37.80 6.08 2.46
C ALA A 35 -37.15 5.70 3.82
N PRO A 36 -37.26 6.56 4.86
CA PRO A 36 -36.59 6.36 6.13
C PRO A 36 -37.27 5.24 6.93
N ARG A 37 -36.49 4.21 7.31
CA ARG A 37 -36.95 3.10 8.16
C ARG A 37 -36.92 3.56 9.62
N VAL A 38 -38.06 4.05 10.11
CA VAL A 38 -38.28 4.38 11.53
C VAL A 38 -38.66 3.11 12.32
N ALA A 39 -38.02 2.97 13.48
CA ALA A 39 -38.34 2.13 14.63
C ALA A 39 -38.21 0.61 14.50
N GLN A 40 -37.29 0.07 15.30
CA GLN A 40 -37.60 -1.03 16.23
C GLN A 40 -36.55 -1.07 17.35
N SER A 41 -36.91 -0.44 18.48
CA SER A 41 -36.19 -0.59 19.75
C SER A 41 -36.49 -1.98 20.31
N GLN A 42 -35.56 -2.92 20.16
CA GLN A 42 -35.62 -4.19 20.89
C GLN A 42 -35.08 -3.98 22.32
N PRO A 43 -35.75 -4.50 23.36
CA PRO A 43 -35.21 -4.51 24.71
C PRO A 43 -33.97 -5.41 24.74
N GLN A 44 -32.78 -4.81 24.89
CA GLN A 44 -31.56 -5.56 25.13
C GLN A 44 -31.56 -6.03 26.58
N THR A 45 -31.71 -7.33 26.79
CA THR A 45 -31.33 -8.00 28.03
C THR A 45 -29.84 -7.72 28.32
N PRO A 46 -29.44 -7.48 29.58
CA PRO A 46 -28.06 -7.16 29.90
C PRO A 46 -27.19 -8.39 29.64
N VAL A 47 -26.47 -8.37 28.52
CA VAL A 47 -25.42 -9.37 28.22
C VAL A 47 -24.18 -9.03 29.04
N ASP A 48 -23.85 -9.97 29.90
CA ASP A 48 -22.70 -10.01 30.80
C ASP A 48 -21.40 -9.68 30.03
N SER A 49 -20.81 -8.53 30.34
CA SER A 49 -19.70 -7.93 29.61
C SER A 49 -18.34 -8.48 30.08
N SER A 50 -18.13 -9.78 29.90
CA SER A 50 -16.76 -10.31 29.87
C SER A 50 -16.17 -10.07 28.48
N VAL A 51 -15.67 -8.84 28.26
CA VAL A 51 -14.93 -8.49 27.06
C VAL A 51 -13.60 -9.24 27.07
N ILE A 52 -13.61 -10.44 26.48
CA ILE A 52 -12.39 -11.17 26.13
C ILE A 52 -11.68 -10.32 25.08
N VAL A 53 -10.63 -9.60 25.50
CA VAL A 53 -9.75 -8.88 24.57
C VAL A 53 -8.92 -9.93 23.83
N VAL A 54 -9.47 -10.45 22.73
CA VAL A 54 -8.73 -11.27 21.78
C VAL A 54 -7.75 -10.35 21.07
N LYS A 55 -6.47 -10.36 21.48
CA LYS A 55 -5.42 -9.68 20.73
C LYS A 55 -5.32 -10.36 19.35
N PRO A 56 -5.53 -9.63 18.24
CA PRO A 56 -5.36 -10.23 16.92
C PRO A 56 -3.90 -10.65 16.75
N GLU A 57 -3.66 -11.90 16.36
CA GLU A 57 -2.34 -12.35 15.93
C GLU A 57 -2.02 -11.67 14.59
N LEU A 58 -1.02 -10.80 14.59
CA LEU A 58 -0.62 -10.04 13.41
C LEU A 58 0.31 -10.86 12.53
N THR A 59 0.03 -10.88 11.23
CA THR A 59 0.98 -11.45 10.26
C THR A 59 2.21 -10.56 10.17
N GLN A 60 3.34 -11.12 9.71
CA GLN A 60 4.57 -10.35 9.49
C GLN A 60 4.36 -9.22 8.47
N GLU A 61 3.51 -9.43 7.46
CA GLU A 61 3.15 -8.39 6.49
C GLU A 61 2.38 -7.25 7.17
N GLN A 62 1.35 -7.56 7.96
CA GLN A 62 0.58 -6.53 8.67
C GLN A 62 1.46 -5.76 9.66
N LEU A 63 2.40 -6.44 10.32
CA LEU A 63 3.38 -5.80 11.19
C LEU A 63 4.26 -4.82 10.40
N ALA A 64 4.76 -5.21 9.23
CA ALA A 64 5.54 -4.32 8.37
C ALA A 64 4.73 -3.13 7.85
N ASP A 65 3.45 -3.35 7.48
CA ASP A 65 2.53 -2.30 7.07
C ASP A 65 2.27 -1.30 8.22
N LEU A 66 2.17 -1.78 9.46
CA LEU A 66 2.06 -0.92 10.63
C LEU A 66 3.32 -0.08 10.86
N TYR A 67 4.51 -0.65 10.70
CA TYR A 67 5.75 0.13 10.76
C TYR A 67 5.79 1.20 9.67
N MET A 68 5.37 0.89 8.44
CA MET A 68 5.24 1.89 7.38
C MET A 68 4.28 3.02 7.76
N ALA A 69 3.10 2.69 8.29
CA ALA A 69 2.11 3.68 8.71
C ALA A 69 2.62 4.59 9.83
N ARG A 70 3.48 4.07 10.71
CA ARG A 70 4.14 4.81 11.78
C ARG A 70 5.39 5.58 11.34
N LYS A 71 5.80 5.41 10.09
CA LYS A 71 7.05 5.94 9.52
C LYS A 71 8.32 5.31 10.10
N ASP A 72 8.20 4.15 10.72
CA ASP A 72 9.31 3.33 11.20
C ASP A 72 9.89 2.54 10.01
N TYR A 73 10.43 3.28 9.02
CA TYR A 73 10.77 2.72 7.71
C TYR A 73 11.89 1.68 7.77
N ARG A 74 12.81 1.81 8.73
CA ARG A 74 13.93 0.87 8.91
C ARG A 74 13.42 -0.50 9.35
N GLU A 75 12.54 -0.52 10.35
CA GLU A 75 11.92 -1.73 10.88
C GLU A 75 11.03 -2.37 9.82
N ALA A 76 10.25 -1.57 9.09
CA ALA A 76 9.49 -2.05 7.95
C ALA A 76 10.37 -2.73 6.89
N ALA A 77 11.47 -2.08 6.49
CA ALA A 77 12.40 -2.63 5.51
C ALA A 77 13.02 -3.96 5.96
N GLN A 78 13.37 -4.10 7.25
CA GLN A 78 13.88 -5.36 7.78
C GLN A 78 12.85 -6.49 7.72
N VAL A 79 11.58 -6.21 8.02
CA VAL A 79 10.52 -7.21 7.96
C VAL A 79 10.21 -7.58 6.51
N TYR A 80 10.06 -6.60 5.61
CA TYR A 80 9.86 -6.87 4.18
C TYR A 80 11.02 -7.65 3.57
N LYS A 81 12.26 -7.35 3.96
CA LYS A 81 13.42 -8.13 3.51
C LYS A 81 13.29 -9.61 3.90
N ARG A 82 12.87 -9.92 5.13
CA ARG A 82 12.63 -11.31 5.54
C ARG A 82 11.52 -11.96 4.71
N LEU A 83 10.45 -11.22 4.40
CA LEU A 83 9.37 -11.70 3.54
C LEU A 83 9.82 -11.95 2.09
N THR A 84 10.69 -11.09 1.53
CA THR A 84 11.30 -11.32 0.20
C THR A 84 12.28 -12.48 0.21
N ASP A 85 13.04 -12.66 1.30
CA ASP A 85 13.96 -13.79 1.44
C ASP A 85 13.19 -15.13 1.47
N GLN A 86 11.98 -15.15 2.06
CA GLN A 86 11.09 -16.32 2.09
C GLN A 86 10.34 -16.53 0.78
N ASN A 87 9.88 -15.45 0.14
CA ASN A 87 9.12 -15.49 -1.11
C ASN A 87 9.74 -14.56 -2.17
N PRO A 88 10.87 -14.94 -2.79
CA PRO A 88 11.62 -14.04 -3.68
C PRO A 88 10.86 -13.63 -4.94
N GLN A 89 9.87 -14.42 -5.36
CA GLN A 89 9.05 -14.16 -6.55
C GLN A 89 7.78 -13.37 -6.24
N ASN A 90 7.56 -12.94 -4.99
CA ASN A 90 6.39 -12.12 -4.66
C ASN A 90 6.66 -10.64 -5.01
N PRO A 91 6.04 -10.09 -6.07
CA PRO A 91 6.29 -8.72 -6.50
C PRO A 91 5.80 -7.68 -5.49
N VAL A 92 4.80 -8.01 -4.67
CA VAL A 92 4.27 -7.11 -3.64
C VAL A 92 5.33 -6.82 -2.58
N TYR A 93 6.03 -7.86 -2.11
CA TYR A 93 7.07 -7.70 -1.08
C TYR A 93 8.29 -6.95 -1.60
N LEU A 94 8.69 -7.21 -2.84
CA LEU A 94 9.76 -6.46 -3.50
C LEU A 94 9.40 -4.97 -3.63
N ASN A 95 8.18 -4.66 -4.05
CA ASN A 95 7.72 -3.27 -4.17
C ASN A 95 7.65 -2.57 -2.80
N LYS A 96 7.03 -3.22 -1.79
CA LYS A 96 6.93 -2.68 -0.44
C LYS A 96 8.31 -2.46 0.20
N LEU A 97 9.26 -3.37 -0.02
CA LEU A 97 10.67 -3.20 0.40
C LEU A 97 11.31 -1.98 -0.27
N GLY A 98 11.14 -1.82 -1.58
CA GLY A 98 11.66 -0.68 -2.33
C GLY A 98 11.12 0.66 -1.81
N ILE A 99 9.81 0.73 -1.55
CA ILE A 99 9.17 1.93 -0.97
C ILE A 99 9.72 2.19 0.44
N ALA A 100 9.83 1.18 1.29
CA ALA A 100 10.36 1.34 2.65
C ALA A 100 11.81 1.87 2.64
N LEU A 101 12.68 1.31 1.79
CA LEU A 101 14.07 1.77 1.65
C LEU A 101 14.17 3.18 1.10
N HIS A 102 13.31 3.55 0.15
CA HIS A 102 13.27 4.90 -0.39
C HIS A 102 12.87 5.92 0.68
N GLN A 103 11.81 5.64 1.45
CA GLN A 103 11.34 6.52 2.52
C GLN A 103 12.34 6.61 3.69
N GLN A 104 13.11 5.54 3.95
CA GLN A 104 14.18 5.58 4.96
C GLN A 104 15.31 6.56 4.59
N ALA A 105 15.55 6.79 3.31
CA ALA A 105 16.64 7.63 2.82
C ALA A 105 16.24 9.10 2.58
N ALA A 106 14.93 9.40 2.61
CA ALA A 106 14.37 10.73 2.42
C ALA A 106 14.39 11.55 3.72
#